data_AF-A0A6J2KKL7-F1
#
_entry.id   AF-A0A6J2KKL7-F1
#
_cell.length_a   1.000
_cell.length_b   1.000
_cell.length_c   1.000
_cell.angle_alpha   90.00
_cell.angle_beta   90.00
_cell.angle_gamma   90.00
#
_symmetry.space_group_name_H-M   'P 1'
#
loop_
_entity.id
_entity.type
_entity.pdbx_description
1 polymer ?
#
loop_
_entity_poly.entity_id
_entity_poly.type
_entity_poly.pdbx_seq_one_letter_code
_entity_poly.pdbx_strand_id
1 'polypeptide(L)'
;MKKAGRNYCPYCNKRFDDAGQCIAHLTEHGISEATTCPYCGEIFPATDLLDTHKSIYKMVEIPEAVPPAPTKERPPKVEYKIRKGWMRYKWTCQDCFKGFEGVVPLRAHVQKEHKKCFAIKCMDCNRNMRNYAKFVEHVHQHQPSLK
;
A
#
# COMPACT_ATOMS: atom_id res chain seq x y z
N MET A 1 18.00 19.61 -6.02
CA MET A 1 18.50 18.50 -5.18
C MET A 1 17.47 17.36 -5.23
N LYS A 2 17.85 16.24 -5.85
CA LYS A 2 16.96 15.14 -6.28
C LYS A 2 16.55 14.26 -5.10
N LYS A 3 15.29 14.32 -4.65
CA LYS A 3 14.75 13.40 -3.64
C LYS A 3 13.94 12.31 -4.32
N ALA A 4 14.68 11.25 -4.61
CA ALA A 4 14.24 10.01 -5.23
C ALA A 4 13.17 9.31 -4.42
N GLY A 5 12.14 8.86 -5.12
CA GLY A 5 11.21 7.93 -4.55
C GLY A 5 11.59 6.48 -4.82
N ARG A 6 10.84 5.61 -4.15
CA ARG A 6 11.18 4.27 -3.72
C ARG A 6 11.04 3.22 -4.85
N ASN A 7 12.13 2.89 -5.55
CA ASN A 7 12.28 1.63 -6.31
C ASN A 7 12.98 0.63 -5.40
N TYR A 8 12.21 -0.19 -4.68
CA TYR A 8 12.74 -1.13 -3.71
C TYR A 8 12.21 -2.52 -4.00
N CYS A 9 13.09 -3.51 -3.87
CA CYS A 9 12.68 -4.89 -3.93
C CYS A 9 11.75 -5.21 -2.75
N PRO A 10 10.53 -5.73 -2.97
CA PRO A 10 9.64 -6.11 -1.87
C PRO A 10 10.17 -7.27 -1.01
N TYR A 11 11.18 -8.01 -1.48
CA TYR A 11 11.72 -9.20 -0.79
C TYR A 11 13.00 -8.91 0.01
N CYS A 12 13.92 -8.14 -0.57
CA CYS A 12 15.20 -7.84 0.08
C CYS A 12 15.36 -6.34 0.42
N ASN A 13 14.37 -5.50 0.07
CA ASN A 13 14.35 -4.06 0.32
C ASN A 13 15.55 -3.30 -0.30
N LYS A 14 16.26 -3.93 -1.25
CA LYS A 14 17.34 -3.32 -2.04
C LYS A 14 16.77 -2.21 -2.90
N ARG A 15 17.46 -1.07 -2.94
CA ARG A 15 17.04 0.14 -3.64
C ARG A 15 17.67 0.22 -5.02
N PHE A 16 16.89 0.70 -5.99
CA PHE A 16 17.29 0.87 -7.39
C PHE A 16 17.02 2.30 -7.85
N ASP A 17 17.71 2.72 -8.91
CA ASP A 17 17.54 4.06 -9.49
C ASP A 17 16.28 4.18 -10.33
N ASP A 18 15.79 3.08 -10.88
CA ASP A 18 14.58 3.00 -11.72
C ASP A 18 13.78 1.71 -11.46
N ALA A 19 12.50 1.71 -11.83
CA ALA A 19 11.58 0.59 -11.70
C ALA A 19 12.00 -0.62 -12.56
N GLY A 20 12.52 -0.40 -13.77
CA GLY A 20 13.02 -1.46 -14.65
C GLY A 20 14.17 -2.24 -14.04
N GLN A 21 15.09 -1.57 -13.33
CA GLN A 21 16.17 -2.24 -12.59
C GLN A 21 15.63 -3.07 -11.41
N CYS A 22 14.61 -2.57 -10.72
CA CYS A 22 13.96 -3.33 -9.66
C CYS A 22 13.21 -4.56 -10.21
N ILE A 23 12.53 -4.43 -11.35
CA ILE A 23 11.84 -5.54 -12.01
C ILE A 23 12.85 -6.59 -12.51
N ALA A 24 13.97 -6.15 -13.10
CA ALA A 24 15.04 -7.07 -13.49
C ALA A 24 15.62 -7.82 -12.28
N HIS A 25 15.83 -7.13 -11.16
CA HIS A 25 16.29 -7.75 -9.92
C HIS A 25 15.29 -8.77 -9.35
N LEU A 26 13.99 -8.60 -9.57
CA LEU A 26 12.99 -9.58 -9.13
C LEU A 26 13.20 -10.96 -9.76
N THR A 27 13.88 -11.05 -10.91
CA THR A 27 14.27 -12.33 -11.52
C THR A 27 15.25 -13.13 -10.65
N GLU A 28 16.10 -12.47 -9.84
CA GLU A 28 16.98 -13.12 -8.86
C GLU A 28 16.17 -13.79 -7.72
N HIS A 29 14.93 -13.36 -7.53
CA HIS A 29 13.96 -13.96 -6.62
C HIS A 29 13.02 -14.97 -7.32
N GLY A 30 13.27 -15.29 -8.59
CA GLY A 30 12.43 -16.18 -9.39
C GLY A 30 11.12 -15.55 -9.89
N ILE A 31 11.02 -14.21 -9.87
CA ILE A 31 9.83 -13.48 -10.32
C ILE A 31 10.13 -12.89 -11.70
N SER A 32 9.55 -13.51 -12.72
CA SER A 32 9.76 -13.13 -14.12
C SER A 32 8.83 -12.01 -14.58
N GLU A 33 7.72 -11.78 -13.87
CA GLU A 33 6.73 -10.76 -14.22
C GLU A 33 6.37 -9.95 -12.98
N ALA A 34 6.38 -8.62 -13.11
CA ALA A 34 6.00 -7.72 -12.04
C ALA A 34 5.21 -6.54 -12.62
N THR A 35 4.26 -6.04 -11.85
CA THR A 35 3.35 -4.97 -12.24
C THR A 35 3.45 -3.80 -11.29
N THR A 36 3.35 -2.59 -11.82
CA THR A 36 3.44 -1.36 -11.03
C THR A 36 2.06 -0.81 -10.75
N CYS A 37 1.79 -0.39 -9.52
CA CYS A 37 0.54 0.27 -9.18
C CYS A 37 0.46 1.66 -9.84
N PRO A 38 -0.60 1.97 -10.62
CA PRO A 38 -0.72 3.25 -11.31
C PRO A 38 -0.92 4.44 -10.34
N TYR A 39 -1.33 4.18 -9.10
CA TYR A 39 -1.67 5.23 -8.12
C TYR A 39 -0.55 5.56 -7.12
N CYS A 40 0.36 4.61 -6.79
CA CYS A 40 1.51 4.86 -5.90
C CYS A 40 2.88 4.53 -6.49
N GLY A 41 2.93 3.81 -7.61
CA GLY A 41 4.20 3.37 -8.22
C GLY A 41 4.90 2.24 -7.46
N GLU A 42 4.24 1.56 -6.51
CA GLU A 42 4.77 0.34 -5.91
C GLU A 42 4.81 -0.81 -6.91
N ILE A 43 5.86 -1.62 -6.85
CA ILE A 43 6.06 -2.78 -7.71
C ILE A 43 5.55 -4.03 -6.99
N PHE A 44 4.73 -4.81 -7.70
CA PHE A 44 4.13 -6.05 -7.23
C PHE A 44 4.61 -7.22 -8.09
N PRO A 45 4.95 -8.35 -7.47
CA PRO A 45 5.47 -9.53 -8.18
C PRO A 45 4.37 -10.39 -8.82
N ALA A 46 3.10 -10.01 -8.67
CA ALA A 46 1.95 -10.69 -9.27
C ALA A 46 0.77 -9.73 -9.42
N THR A 47 -0.04 -9.95 -10.46
CA THR A 47 -1.24 -9.15 -10.76
C THR A 47 -2.29 -9.26 -9.66
N ASP A 48 -2.53 -10.44 -9.09
CA ASP A 48 -3.48 -10.63 -7.97
C ASP A 48 -3.12 -9.81 -6.73
N LEU A 49 -1.82 -9.65 -6.45
CA LEU A 49 -1.33 -8.82 -5.36
C LEU A 49 -1.52 -7.34 -5.65
N LEU A 50 -1.32 -6.93 -6.91
CA LEU A 50 -1.63 -5.57 -7.36
C LEU A 50 -3.14 -5.30 -7.27
N ASP A 51 -4.02 -6.21 -7.67
CA ASP A 51 -5.46 -6.00 -7.59
C ASP A 51 -5.98 -5.97 -6.15
N THR A 52 -5.43 -6.82 -5.29
CA THR A 52 -5.65 -6.75 -3.85
C THR A 52 -5.18 -5.40 -3.31
N HIS A 53 -4.01 -4.92 -3.73
CA HIS A 53 -3.51 -3.59 -3.38
C HIS A 53 -4.42 -2.48 -3.89
N LYS A 54 -4.91 -2.52 -5.13
CA LYS A 54 -5.80 -1.49 -5.70
C LYS A 54 -7.05 -1.27 -4.86
N SER A 55 -7.51 -2.30 -4.17
CA SER A 55 -8.69 -2.18 -3.31
C SER A 55 -8.48 -1.22 -2.12
N ILE A 56 -7.23 -0.95 -1.70
CA ILE A 56 -6.93 0.08 -0.69
C ILE A 56 -7.31 1.48 -1.17
N TYR A 57 -7.32 1.70 -2.48
CA TYR A 57 -7.70 3.00 -3.03
C TYR A 57 -9.21 3.23 -3.00
N LYS A 58 -10.01 2.22 -2.67
CA LYS A 58 -11.46 2.39 -2.50
C LYS A 58 -11.82 3.13 -1.21
N MET A 59 -10.95 3.14 -0.20
CA MET A 59 -11.17 3.88 1.06
C MET A 59 -10.57 5.29 1.05
N VAL A 60 -9.79 5.63 0.03
CA VAL A 60 -9.20 6.95 -0.12
C VAL A 60 -9.84 7.68 -1.29
N GLU A 61 -10.18 8.95 -1.10
CA GLU A 61 -10.55 9.85 -2.17
C GLU A 61 -9.27 10.17 -2.94
N ILE A 62 -9.23 9.67 -4.18
CA ILE A 62 -8.17 9.96 -5.14
C ILE A 62 -8.68 11.11 -6.03
N PRO A 63 -7.90 12.17 -6.26
CA PRO A 63 -8.23 13.19 -7.26
C PRO A 63 -8.44 12.56 -8.64
N GLU A 64 -9.42 13.07 -9.40
CA GLU A 64 -9.77 12.56 -10.74
C GLU A 64 -8.60 12.61 -11.74
N ALA A 65 -7.63 13.51 -11.51
CA ALA A 65 -6.50 13.75 -12.39
C ALA A 65 -5.22 12.98 -12.00
N VAL A 66 -5.33 11.71 -11.57
CA VAL A 66 -4.14 10.84 -11.51
C VAL A 66 -4.00 10.15 -12.86
N PRO A 67 -3.13 10.63 -13.77
CA PRO A 67 -2.91 9.95 -15.04
C PRO A 67 -2.45 8.51 -14.77
N PRO A 68 -2.92 7.52 -15.55
CA PRO A 68 -2.32 6.19 -15.53
C PRO A 68 -0.85 6.38 -15.89
N ALA A 69 0.05 6.09 -14.95
CA ALA A 69 1.47 6.41 -15.08
C ALA A 69 1.99 5.93 -16.45
N PRO A 70 2.32 6.83 -17.40
CA PRO A 70 3.08 6.41 -18.55
C PRO A 70 4.50 6.09 -18.08
N THR A 71 5.04 5.06 -18.69
CA THR A 71 6.39 4.55 -18.44
C THR A 71 7.39 5.72 -18.38
N LYS A 72 8.23 5.70 -17.32
CA LYS A 72 9.37 6.60 -17.03
C LYS A 72 9.12 7.75 -16.05
N GLU A 73 7.89 8.08 -15.70
CA GLU A 73 7.62 9.13 -14.70
C GLU A 73 6.94 8.58 -13.45
N ARG A 74 7.44 9.00 -12.28
CA ARG A 74 6.85 8.65 -10.99
C ARG A 74 5.44 9.26 -10.91
N PRO A 75 4.41 8.50 -10.47
CA PRO A 75 3.09 9.06 -10.27
C PRO A 75 3.17 10.27 -9.33
N PRO A 76 2.37 11.33 -9.59
CA PRO A 76 2.41 12.54 -8.78
C PRO A 76 2.19 12.20 -7.31
N LYS A 77 2.73 13.04 -6.40
CA LYS A 77 2.46 12.89 -4.98
C LYS A 77 1.01 13.29 -4.73
N VAL A 78 0.12 12.30 -4.80
CA VAL A 78 -1.30 12.48 -4.55
C VAL A 78 -1.52 12.52 -3.05
N GLU A 79 -2.18 13.56 -2.55
CA GLU A 79 -2.69 13.57 -1.19
C GLU A 79 -3.97 12.76 -1.13
N TYR A 80 -3.89 11.59 -0.50
CA TYR A 80 -5.01 10.68 -0.32
C TYR A 80 -5.81 11.14 0.91
N LYS A 81 -7.08 11.51 0.73
CA LYS A 81 -8.00 11.74 1.86
C LYS A 81 -8.75 10.47 2.18
N ILE A 82 -8.92 10.11 3.45
CA ILE A 82 -9.74 8.94 3.81
C ILE A 82 -11.22 9.31 3.73
N ARG A 83 -12.06 8.41 3.21
CA ARG A 83 -13.53 8.59 3.21
C ARG A 83 -14.04 8.92 4.61
N LYS A 84 -15.01 9.82 4.69
CA LYS A 84 -15.53 10.38 5.96
C LYS A 84 -15.90 9.33 7.02
N GLY A 85 -16.44 8.17 6.63
CA GLY A 85 -16.78 7.09 7.57
C GLY A 85 -15.55 6.47 8.23
N TRP A 86 -14.46 6.31 7.48
CA TRP A 86 -13.22 5.67 7.93
C TRP A 86 -12.20 6.63 8.56
N MET A 87 -12.46 7.95 8.50
CA MET A 87 -11.59 8.98 9.09
C MET A 87 -11.43 8.84 10.61
N ARG A 88 -12.44 8.27 11.29
CA ARG A 88 -12.43 8.06 12.75
C ARG A 88 -11.91 6.68 13.16
N TYR A 89 -11.65 5.79 12.19
CA TYR A 89 -11.08 4.49 12.47
C TYR A 89 -9.63 4.64 12.94
N LYS A 90 -9.28 4.02 14.06
CA LYS A 90 -7.93 4.15 14.65
C LYS A 90 -6.95 3.25 13.91
N TRP A 91 -6.11 3.81 13.04
CA TRP A 91 -5.05 3.01 12.39
C TRP A 91 -3.83 2.96 13.30
N THR A 92 -3.46 1.79 13.82
CA THR A 92 -2.26 1.66 14.66
C THR A 92 -1.30 0.60 14.14
N CYS A 93 0.00 0.84 14.31
CA CYS A 93 1.02 -0.17 14.06
C CYS A 93 1.03 -1.21 15.19
N GLN A 94 1.13 -2.50 14.89
CA GLN A 94 1.23 -3.52 15.95
C GLN A 94 2.64 -3.59 16.57
N ASP A 95 3.68 -3.35 15.78
CA ASP A 95 5.06 -3.50 16.25
C ASP A 95 5.48 -2.33 17.17
N CYS A 96 4.84 -1.15 17.05
CA CYS A 96 5.17 0.02 17.87
C CYS A 96 3.97 0.83 18.39
N PHE A 97 2.73 0.40 18.14
CA PHE A 97 1.48 1.03 18.59
C PHE A 97 1.26 2.49 18.16
N LYS A 98 2.07 2.98 17.21
CA LYS A 98 1.93 4.33 16.68
C LYS A 98 0.62 4.47 15.90
N GLY A 99 -0.10 5.56 16.17
CA GLY A 99 -1.35 5.91 15.49
C GLY A 99 -1.13 6.65 14.17
N PHE A 100 -2.04 6.44 13.22
CA PHE A 100 -2.04 7.03 11.89
C PHE A 100 -3.45 7.45 11.48
N GLU A 101 -3.53 8.44 10.59
CA GLU A 101 -4.80 8.97 10.06
C GLU A 101 -5.31 8.19 8.85
N GLY A 102 -4.70 7.04 8.54
CA GLY A 102 -5.11 6.21 7.41
C GLY A 102 -4.20 5.00 7.18
N VAL A 103 -4.64 4.10 6.30
CA VAL A 103 -3.90 2.89 5.91
C VAL A 103 -2.58 3.21 5.20
N VAL A 104 -2.53 4.28 4.40
CA VAL A 104 -1.38 4.64 3.55
C VAL A 104 -0.19 5.08 4.41
N PRO A 105 -0.35 6.04 5.35
CA PRO A 105 0.74 6.39 6.25
C PRO A 105 1.12 5.24 7.20
N LEU A 106 0.15 4.42 7.65
CA LEU A 106 0.44 3.22 8.45
C LEU A 106 1.32 2.23 7.67
N ARG A 107 0.97 1.92 6.42
CA ARG A 107 1.75 1.03 5.55
C ARG A 107 3.14 1.58 5.30
N ALA A 108 3.25 2.88 4.98
CA ALA A 108 4.52 3.53 4.74
C ALA A 108 5.43 3.45 5.98
N HIS A 109 4.85 3.56 7.18
CA HIS A 109 5.55 3.37 8.44
C HIS A 109 5.99 1.92 8.65
N VAL A 110 5.11 0.93 8.51
CA VAL A 110 5.47 -0.48 8.72
C VAL A 110 6.55 -0.94 7.75
N GLN A 111 6.45 -0.53 6.48
CA GLN A 111 7.47 -0.87 5.49
C GLN A 111 8.83 -0.22 5.82
N LYS A 112 8.83 1.01 6.35
CA LYS A 112 10.06 1.76 6.60
C LYS A 112 10.73 1.38 7.92
N GLU A 113 9.94 1.27 8.98
CA GLU A 113 10.43 1.08 10.35
C GLU A 113 10.50 -0.39 10.73
N HIS A 114 9.61 -1.24 10.19
CA HIS A 114 9.53 -2.66 10.54
C HIS A 114 9.93 -3.61 9.39
N LYS A 115 10.11 -3.10 8.16
CA LYS A 115 10.55 -3.87 6.97
C LYS A 115 9.71 -5.13 6.70
N LYS A 116 8.41 -5.10 7.04
CA LYS A 116 7.44 -6.21 6.83
C LYS A 116 6.41 -5.82 5.77
N CYS A 117 6.10 -6.74 4.85
CA CYS A 117 4.94 -6.63 3.97
C CYS A 117 3.65 -6.83 4.79
N PHE A 118 2.81 -5.80 4.86
CA PHE A 118 1.78 -5.72 5.89
C PHE A 118 0.45 -6.38 5.49
N ALA A 119 -0.08 -7.22 6.39
CA ALA A 119 -1.49 -7.62 6.43
C ALA A 119 -2.28 -6.58 7.25
N ILE A 120 -3.41 -6.11 6.74
CA ILE A 120 -4.24 -5.09 7.38
C ILE A 120 -4.84 -5.67 8.66
N LYS A 121 -4.55 -5.08 9.81
CA LYS A 121 -4.98 -5.62 11.11
C LYS A 121 -6.19 -4.88 11.66
N CYS A 122 -7.19 -5.64 12.13
CA CYS A 122 -8.37 -5.09 12.80
C CYS A 122 -8.03 -4.65 14.22
N MET A 123 -8.45 -3.44 14.62
CA MET A 123 -8.30 -2.93 15.98
C MET A 123 -9.21 -3.62 17.00
N ASP A 124 -10.42 -4.00 16.59
CA ASP A 124 -11.44 -4.52 17.50
C ASP A 124 -11.15 -5.96 17.94
N CYS A 125 -10.45 -6.75 17.12
CA CYS A 125 -10.12 -8.15 17.44
C CYS A 125 -8.68 -8.56 17.13
N ASN A 126 -7.82 -7.63 16.72
CA ASN A 126 -6.43 -7.89 16.39
C ASN A 126 -6.19 -8.96 15.30
N ARG A 127 -7.19 -9.24 14.44
CA ARG A 127 -7.04 -10.21 13.36
C ARG A 127 -6.32 -9.61 12.16
N ASN A 128 -5.36 -10.36 11.63
CA ASN A 128 -4.63 -9.98 10.42
C ASN A 128 -5.41 -10.42 9.18
N MET A 129 -5.66 -9.47 8.29
CA MET A 129 -6.38 -9.68 7.04
C MET A 129 -5.44 -9.44 5.88
N ARG A 130 -5.29 -10.45 5.03
CA ARG A 130 -4.40 -10.41 3.85
C ARG A 130 -4.99 -9.60 2.68
N ASN A 131 -6.30 -9.37 2.72
CA ASN A 131 -7.05 -8.68 1.68
C ASN A 131 -7.94 -7.61 2.33
N TYR A 132 -7.98 -6.43 1.72
CA TYR A 132 -8.83 -5.32 2.16
C TYR A 132 -10.32 -5.63 2.04
N ALA A 133 -10.79 -6.29 0.97
CA ALA A 133 -12.21 -6.63 0.85
C ALA A 133 -12.68 -7.44 2.06
N LYS A 134 -11.87 -8.43 2.43
CA LYS A 134 -12.09 -9.24 3.63
C LYS A 134 -11.94 -8.45 4.92
N PHE A 135 -11.00 -7.51 4.99
CA PHE A 135 -10.84 -6.60 6.14
C PHE A 135 -12.07 -5.73 6.36
N VAL A 136 -12.64 -5.14 5.31
CA VAL A 136 -13.85 -4.31 5.41
C VAL A 136 -15.05 -5.14 5.84
N GLU A 137 -15.28 -6.30 5.19
CA GLU A 137 -16.34 -7.24 5.61
C GLU A 137 -16.19 -7.62 7.08
N HIS A 138 -14.96 -7.86 7.53
CA HIS A 138 -14.67 -8.20 8.92
C HIS A 138 -14.89 -7.03 9.88
N VAL A 139 -14.42 -5.82 9.55
CA VAL A 139 -14.61 -4.64 10.38
C VAL A 139 -16.10 -4.29 10.48
N HIS A 140 -16.92 -4.52 9.44
CA HIS A 140 -18.37 -4.35 9.53
C HIS A 140 -19.04 -5.26 10.56
N GLN A 141 -18.43 -6.39 10.94
CA GLN A 141 -18.93 -7.24 12.04
C GLN A 141 -18.74 -6.57 13.41
N HIS A 142 -17.81 -5.62 13.54
CA HIS A 142 -17.54 -4.88 14.77
C HIS A 142 -18.15 -3.47 14.74
N GLN A 143 -18.06 -2.79 13.59
CA GLN A 143 -18.50 -1.42 13.38
C GLN A 143 -19.29 -1.31 12.07
N PRO A 144 -20.58 -1.68 12.07
CA PRO A 144 -21.45 -1.59 10.89
C PRO A 144 -21.69 -0.14 10.42
N SER A 145 -21.34 0.86 11.23
CA SER A 145 -21.48 2.29 10.93
C SER A 145 -20.40 2.86 10.00
N LEU A 146 -19.31 2.13 9.74
CA LEU A 146 -18.25 2.58 8.83
C LEU A 146 -18.71 2.40 7.38
N LYS A 147 -18.66 3.45 6.56
CA LYS A 147 -19.03 3.43 5.13
C LYS A 147 -17.96 4.15 4.30
#